data_AF-A0A816Q3Q0-F1
#
_entry.id   AF-A0A816Q3Q0-F1
#
_cell.length_a   1.000
_cell.length_b   1.000
_cell.length_c   1.000
_cell.angle_alpha   90.00
_cell.angle_beta   90.00
_cell.angle_gamma   90.00
#
_symmetry.space_group_name_H-M   'P 1'
#
loop_
_entity.id
_entity.type
_entity.pdbx_description
1 polymer ?
#
loop_
_entity_poly.entity_id
_entity_poly.type
_entity_poly.pdbx_seq_one_letter_code
_entity_poly.pdbx_strand_id
1 'polypeptide(L)'
;MAYSYDYLTLTQHVYVNGVLDASNSPRGPYIGTAGNMTIGTNKVFFPLNYWDGCIDQVSYFSRTKNASEILSDATLTVAYTFNNTLSDSRPLGINGTGTSLSYTASGRISGGLSSLTSGSYVQAQCLVLLSTSINSYSKVIWINQTATTAGTIIHVASTTIGVSWSIPMLNLINTGNLGASNGLRLWMNGTQFAASCNYSATDVSVTLTMGASLSRAADSCTSGIITTGQYFGFLDESQLFSRELSLTEVWSLANP
;
A
#
# COMPACT_ATOMS: atom_id res chain seq x y z
N MET A 1 15.54 -4.73 -3.28
CA MET A 1 16.89 -4.10 -3.36
C MET A 1 16.94 -3.23 -4.61
N ALA A 2 17.64 -2.10 -4.57
CA ALA A 2 17.91 -1.28 -5.75
C ALA A 2 19.39 -0.89 -5.79
N TYR A 3 19.98 -0.89 -6.99
CA TYR A 3 21.29 -0.31 -7.24
C TYR A 3 21.09 0.92 -8.13
N SER A 4 21.71 2.04 -7.77
CA SER A 4 21.70 3.24 -8.60
C SER A 4 23.10 3.77 -8.81
N TYR A 5 23.32 4.29 -10.00
CA TYR A 5 24.55 4.97 -10.37
C TYR A 5 24.19 6.37 -10.87
N ASP A 6 24.78 7.38 -10.26
CA ASP A 6 24.65 8.78 -10.66
C ASP A 6 25.90 9.19 -11.44
N TYR A 7 25.73 9.45 -12.73
CA TYR A 7 26.84 9.83 -13.62
C TYR A 7 27.31 11.27 -13.37
N LEU A 8 26.46 12.16 -12.85
CA LEU A 8 26.85 13.55 -12.58
C LEU A 8 27.82 13.63 -11.40
N THR A 9 27.58 12.81 -10.37
CA THR A 9 28.39 12.77 -9.15
C THR A 9 29.38 11.60 -9.12
N LEU A 10 29.34 10.72 -10.12
CA LEU A 10 30.11 9.47 -10.20
C LEU A 10 29.94 8.59 -8.94
N THR A 11 28.73 8.59 -8.38
CA THR A 11 28.41 7.93 -7.11
C THR A 11 27.56 6.69 -7.34
N GLN A 12 27.92 5.61 -6.64
CA GLN A 12 27.14 4.38 -6.58
C GLN A 12 26.38 4.31 -5.26
N HIS A 13 25.13 3.87 -5.32
CA HIS A 13 24.30 3.63 -4.15
C HIS A 13 23.67 2.23 -4.21
N VAL A 14 23.61 1.58 -3.06
CA VAL A 14 22.86 0.34 -2.84
C VAL A 14 21.79 0.63 -1.81
N TYR A 15 20.56 0.30 -2.16
CA TYR A 15 19.39 0.44 -1.29
C TYR A 15 18.81 -0.93 -0.97
N VAL A 16 18.57 -1.17 0.31
CA VAL A 16 17.87 -2.37 0.81
C VAL A 16 16.55 -1.90 1.41
N ASN A 17 15.45 -2.51 0.99
CA ASN A 17 14.09 -2.13 1.39
C ASN A 17 13.78 -0.62 1.23
N GLY A 18 14.37 0.00 0.21
CA GLY A 18 14.18 1.43 -0.07
C GLY A 18 15.07 2.39 0.73
N VAL A 19 15.85 1.87 1.70
CA VAL A 19 16.76 2.64 2.54
C VAL A 19 18.18 2.50 2.02
N LEU A 20 18.95 3.60 2.03
CA LEU A 20 20.35 3.58 1.62
C LEU A 20 21.15 2.70 2.59
N ASP A 21 21.77 1.65 2.05
CA ASP A 21 22.61 0.71 2.79
C ASP A 21 24.09 1.05 2.63
N ALA A 22 24.51 1.37 1.40
CA ALA A 22 25.88 1.72 1.09
C ALA A 22 25.97 2.76 -0.03
N SER A 23 26.96 3.64 0.07
CA SER A 23 27.33 4.59 -0.98
C SER A 23 28.84 4.62 -1.19
N ASN A 24 29.28 4.73 -2.44
CA ASN A 24 30.70 4.93 -2.76
C ASN A 24 30.85 6.08 -3.75
N SER A 25 31.68 7.07 -3.38
CA SER A 25 31.98 8.25 -4.20
C SER A 25 33.45 8.68 -4.02
N PRO A 26 34.17 9.06 -5.10
CA PRO A 26 33.85 8.85 -6.51
C PRO A 26 34.31 7.44 -6.99
N ARG A 27 33.56 6.81 -7.90
CA ARG A 27 33.89 5.50 -8.51
C ARG A 27 34.35 5.57 -9.97
N GLY A 28 34.42 6.77 -10.55
CA GLY A 28 34.65 6.95 -11.98
C GLY A 28 33.40 6.72 -12.83
N PRO A 29 33.44 7.00 -14.15
CA PRO A 29 32.32 6.75 -15.06
C PRO A 29 31.98 5.26 -15.09
N TYR A 30 30.69 4.92 -15.25
CA TYR A 30 30.29 3.55 -15.50
C TYR A 30 30.94 3.05 -16.81
N ILE A 31 31.82 2.05 -16.70
CA ILE A 31 32.59 1.49 -17.82
C ILE A 31 31.87 0.28 -18.45
N GLY A 32 30.54 0.36 -18.55
CA GLY A 32 29.77 -0.68 -19.22
C GLY A 32 30.01 -0.67 -20.74
N THR A 33 29.92 -1.83 -21.37
CA THR A 33 29.92 -1.98 -22.83
C THR A 33 28.52 -2.32 -23.33
N ALA A 34 28.32 -2.39 -24.65
CA ALA A 34 27.05 -2.82 -25.28
C ALA A 34 26.74 -4.33 -25.11
N GLY A 35 27.17 -4.93 -24.00
CA GLY A 35 27.00 -6.34 -23.69
C GLY A 35 25.69 -6.68 -22.99
N ASN A 36 25.47 -7.97 -22.80
CA ASN A 36 24.31 -8.46 -22.05
C ASN A 36 24.50 -8.23 -20.55
N MET A 37 23.47 -7.68 -19.89
CA MET A 37 23.37 -7.73 -18.43
C MET A 37 22.91 -9.12 -18.01
N THR A 38 23.63 -9.74 -17.07
CA THR A 38 23.23 -11.03 -16.49
C THR A 38 22.85 -10.82 -15.03
N ILE A 39 21.76 -11.44 -14.59
CA ILE A 39 21.26 -11.38 -13.21
C ILE A 39 21.22 -12.81 -12.67
N GLY A 40 21.64 -13.01 -11.42
CA GLY A 40 21.64 -14.31 -10.75
C GLY A 40 22.82 -15.23 -11.12
N THR A 41 23.73 -14.81 -11.98
CA THR A 41 25.00 -15.52 -12.24
C THR A 41 26.01 -14.60 -12.90
N ASN A 42 27.31 -14.90 -12.74
CA ASN A 42 28.39 -14.33 -13.52
C ASN A 42 29.00 -15.42 -14.41
N LYS A 43 28.52 -15.56 -15.65
CA LYS A 43 29.02 -16.55 -16.65
C LYS A 43 30.53 -16.44 -17.00
N VAL A 44 31.25 -15.53 -16.36
CA VAL A 44 32.63 -15.12 -16.68
C VAL A 44 33.66 -15.68 -15.71
N PHE A 45 33.28 -16.04 -14.47
CA PHE A 45 34.24 -16.46 -13.44
C PHE A 45 34.07 -17.93 -13.06
N PHE A 46 35.18 -18.61 -12.77
CA PHE A 46 35.20 -19.99 -12.27
C PHE A 46 35.57 -19.99 -10.77
N PRO A 47 34.87 -20.75 -9.91
CA PRO A 47 33.72 -21.62 -10.22
C PRO A 47 32.49 -20.80 -10.60
N LEU A 48 31.65 -21.37 -11.48
CA LEU A 48 30.38 -20.77 -11.86
C LEU A 48 29.44 -20.81 -10.66
N ASN A 49 29.33 -19.68 -9.96
CA ASN A 49 28.37 -19.51 -8.89
C ASN A 49 27.06 -18.95 -9.45
N TYR A 50 25.96 -19.50 -8.96
CA TYR A 50 24.61 -19.03 -9.29
C TYR A 50 23.89 -18.66 -8.00
N TRP A 51 22.98 -17.70 -8.14
CA TRP A 51 22.04 -17.36 -7.10
C TRP A 51 21.06 -18.52 -6.93
N ASP A 52 21.06 -19.12 -5.75
CA ASP A 52 20.14 -20.19 -5.36
C ASP A 52 19.02 -19.61 -4.49
N GLY A 53 18.13 -18.86 -5.14
CA GLY A 53 17.01 -18.18 -4.49
C GLY A 53 16.05 -17.54 -5.48
N CYS A 54 14.99 -16.92 -4.98
CA CYS A 54 13.98 -16.28 -5.82
C CYS A 54 14.43 -14.86 -6.21
N ILE A 55 14.24 -14.52 -7.48
CA ILE A 55 14.34 -13.15 -8.00
C ILE A 55 13.00 -12.85 -8.65
N ASP A 56 12.38 -11.75 -8.24
CA ASP A 56 11.10 -11.30 -8.77
C ASP A 56 11.15 -9.79 -9.05
N GLN A 57 10.30 -9.32 -9.96
CA GLN A 57 10.07 -7.92 -10.32
C GLN A 57 11.33 -7.11 -10.66
N VAL A 58 12.20 -7.68 -11.48
CA VAL A 58 13.36 -6.98 -11.99
C VAL A 58 12.93 -5.85 -12.93
N SER A 59 13.37 -4.64 -12.62
CA SER A 59 13.16 -3.44 -13.45
C SER A 59 14.47 -2.71 -13.69
N TYR A 60 14.61 -2.11 -14.87
CA TYR A 60 15.78 -1.29 -15.25
C TYR A 60 15.32 0.08 -15.71
N PHE A 61 16.05 1.12 -15.29
CA PHE A 61 15.77 2.51 -15.64
C PHE A 61 17.04 3.16 -16.21
N SER A 62 16.91 3.88 -17.32
CA SER A 62 18.02 4.60 -17.96
C SER A 62 18.40 5.91 -17.27
N ARG A 63 17.68 6.28 -16.20
CA ARG A 63 17.98 7.43 -15.35
C ARG A 63 18.19 6.99 -13.91
N THR A 64 18.97 7.77 -13.17
CA THR A 64 19.09 7.61 -11.72
C THR A 64 17.76 7.99 -11.07
N LYS A 65 17.23 7.09 -10.25
CA LYS A 65 16.11 7.39 -9.34
C LYS A 65 16.65 8.03 -8.08
N ASN A 66 15.92 9.01 -7.56
CA ASN A 66 16.26 9.60 -6.26
C ASN A 66 15.82 8.67 -5.11
N ALA A 67 16.27 8.96 -3.89
CA ALA A 67 15.97 8.12 -2.72
C ALA A 67 14.47 7.97 -2.44
N SER A 68 13.66 9.00 -2.69
CA SER A 68 12.21 8.95 -2.47
C SER A 68 11.50 8.05 -3.49
N GLU A 69 11.92 8.08 -4.75
CA GLU A 69 11.41 7.17 -5.78
C GLU A 69 11.74 5.72 -5.46
N ILE A 70 12.99 5.45 -5.04
CA ILE A 70 13.44 4.10 -4.66
C ILE A 70 12.69 3.61 -3.42
N LEU A 71 12.48 4.48 -2.43
CA LEU A 71 11.69 4.15 -1.24
C LEU A 71 10.24 3.85 -1.61
N SER A 72 9.64 4.63 -2.51
CA SER A 72 8.28 4.37 -3.01
C SER A 72 8.20 3.03 -3.74
N ASP A 73 9.12 2.72 -4.65
CA ASP A 73 9.13 1.45 -5.38
C ASP A 73 9.28 0.24 -4.44
N ALA A 74 10.09 0.39 -3.39
CA ALA A 74 10.36 -0.69 -2.44
C ALA A 74 9.22 -0.94 -1.45
N THR A 75 8.34 0.04 -1.22
CA THR A 75 7.38 -0.02 -0.10
C THR A 75 5.92 0.17 -0.51
N LEU A 76 5.63 0.73 -1.68
CA LEU A 76 4.26 0.82 -2.18
C LEU A 76 3.79 -0.57 -2.62
N THR A 77 2.88 -1.14 -1.85
CA THR A 77 2.36 -2.51 -2.03
C THR A 77 1.22 -2.56 -3.04
N VAL A 78 0.28 -1.62 -2.96
CA VAL A 78 -0.90 -1.53 -3.85
C VAL A 78 -1.22 -0.07 -4.09
N ALA A 79 -1.58 0.30 -5.33
CA ALA A 79 -2.25 1.56 -5.59
C ALA A 79 -3.35 1.44 -6.65
N TYR A 80 -4.56 1.86 -6.27
CA TYR A 80 -5.73 1.95 -7.15
C TYR A 80 -6.10 3.41 -7.39
N THR A 81 -6.11 3.80 -8.65
CA THR A 81 -6.56 5.13 -9.12
C THR A 81 -8.06 5.15 -9.44
N PHE A 82 -8.71 3.98 -9.48
CA PHE A 82 -10.15 3.86 -9.73
C PHE A 82 -10.67 4.52 -11.02
N ASN A 83 -9.81 4.66 -12.03
CA ASN A 83 -10.16 5.20 -13.34
C ASN A 83 -10.82 4.13 -14.22
N ASN A 84 -12.06 3.75 -13.90
CA ASN A 84 -12.84 2.68 -14.53
C ASN A 84 -12.22 1.28 -14.43
N THR A 85 -11.31 1.07 -13.47
CA THR A 85 -10.66 -0.22 -13.24
C THR A 85 -10.26 -0.40 -11.78
N LEU A 86 -10.07 -1.66 -11.39
CA LEU A 86 -9.41 -2.07 -10.16
C LEU A 86 -7.97 -2.57 -10.41
N SER A 87 -7.37 -2.20 -11.54
CA SER A 87 -5.97 -2.56 -11.81
C SER A 87 -5.02 -1.89 -10.82
N ASP A 88 -4.08 -2.66 -10.29
CA ASP A 88 -2.97 -2.10 -9.53
C ASP A 88 -2.06 -1.32 -10.47
N SER A 89 -1.78 -0.07 -10.14
CA SER A 89 -0.92 0.83 -10.93
C SER A 89 0.57 0.65 -10.63
N ARG A 90 0.93 -0.37 -9.84
CA ARG A 90 2.23 -0.57 -9.19
C ARG A 90 2.78 -1.97 -9.45
N PRO A 91 4.08 -2.23 -9.17
CA PRO A 91 4.76 -3.38 -9.75
C PRO A 91 4.33 -4.73 -9.18
N LEU A 92 3.60 -4.76 -8.04
CA LEU A 92 3.11 -6.01 -7.47
C LEU A 92 1.95 -6.62 -8.26
N GLY A 93 1.24 -5.84 -9.09
CA GLY A 93 0.15 -6.36 -9.93
C GLY A 93 -1.02 -6.94 -9.12
N ILE A 94 -1.23 -6.46 -7.89
CA ILE A 94 -2.29 -6.96 -6.99
C ILE A 94 -3.61 -6.31 -7.41
N ASN A 95 -4.18 -6.78 -8.52
CA ASN A 95 -5.44 -6.28 -9.04
C ASN A 95 -6.57 -6.51 -8.03
N GLY A 96 -7.40 -5.49 -7.86
CA GLY A 96 -8.53 -5.54 -6.97
C GLY A 96 -9.68 -6.36 -7.56
N THR A 97 -10.52 -6.87 -6.66
CA THR A 97 -11.82 -7.46 -6.97
C THR A 97 -12.92 -6.66 -6.28
N GLY A 98 -14.16 -6.75 -6.73
CA GLY A 98 -15.25 -6.03 -6.06
C GLY A 98 -16.61 -6.35 -6.64
N THR A 99 -17.64 -5.85 -5.95
CA THR A 99 -19.05 -6.08 -6.29
C THR A 99 -19.78 -4.75 -6.33
N SER A 100 -20.77 -4.63 -7.22
CA SER A 100 -21.67 -3.46 -7.33
C SER A 100 -20.92 -2.13 -7.40
N LEU A 101 -19.94 -2.04 -8.30
CA LEU A 101 -19.10 -0.86 -8.47
C LEU A 101 -19.66 0.04 -9.57
N SER A 102 -19.72 1.33 -9.28
CA SER A 102 -19.93 2.37 -10.28
C SER A 102 -18.69 3.27 -10.29
N TYR A 103 -18.41 3.86 -11.45
CA TYR A 103 -17.29 4.77 -11.62
C TYR A 103 -17.80 6.14 -12.06
N THR A 104 -17.06 7.18 -11.69
CA THR A 104 -17.30 8.55 -12.12
C THR A 104 -16.10 9.03 -12.93
N ALA A 105 -16.35 9.90 -13.91
CA ALA A 105 -15.31 10.62 -14.63
C ALA A 105 -14.79 11.87 -13.89
N SER A 106 -15.32 12.12 -12.68
CA SER A 106 -14.93 13.21 -11.80
C SER A 106 -14.68 12.66 -10.39
N GLY A 107 -13.41 12.34 -10.13
CA GLY A 107 -12.84 12.07 -8.82
C GLY A 107 -11.84 13.17 -8.42
N ARG A 108 -10.99 12.89 -7.44
CA ARG A 108 -9.87 13.74 -7.02
C ARG A 108 -8.89 13.93 -8.18
N ILE A 109 -8.51 12.85 -8.86
CA ILE A 109 -7.67 12.89 -10.07
C ILE A 109 -8.39 12.15 -11.18
N SER A 110 -8.91 12.90 -12.16
CA SER A 110 -9.70 12.36 -13.27
C SER A 110 -10.96 11.63 -12.79
N GLY A 111 -10.99 10.29 -12.76
CA GLY A 111 -12.13 9.49 -12.31
C GLY A 111 -12.02 8.98 -10.88
N GLY A 112 -12.95 8.12 -10.48
CA GLY A 112 -12.96 7.49 -9.16
C GLY A 112 -14.10 6.48 -9.02
N LEU A 113 -14.16 5.77 -7.90
CA LEU A 113 -15.29 4.91 -7.56
C LEU A 113 -16.43 5.77 -7.02
N SER A 114 -17.58 5.71 -7.69
CA SER A 114 -18.79 6.43 -7.31
C SER A 114 -19.82 5.49 -6.69
N SER A 115 -20.64 6.07 -5.81
CA SER A 115 -21.90 5.48 -5.36
C SER A 115 -21.74 4.05 -4.81
N LEU A 116 -20.82 3.84 -3.86
CA LEU A 116 -20.82 2.62 -3.06
C LEU A 116 -22.16 2.55 -2.30
N THR A 117 -22.99 1.58 -2.67
CA THR A 117 -24.36 1.37 -2.16
C THR A 117 -24.48 -0.02 -1.54
N SER A 118 -25.60 -0.34 -0.89
CA SER A 118 -25.78 -1.60 -0.14
C SER A 118 -25.07 -2.83 -0.76
N GLY A 119 -24.00 -3.31 -0.11
CA GLY A 119 -23.22 -4.48 -0.55
C GLY A 119 -22.05 -4.19 -1.51
N SER A 120 -21.80 -2.94 -1.89
CA SER A 120 -20.64 -2.55 -2.71
C SER A 120 -19.34 -2.61 -1.91
N TYR A 121 -18.33 -3.27 -2.46
CA TYR A 121 -17.00 -3.31 -1.85
C TYR A 121 -15.89 -3.53 -2.88
N VAL A 122 -14.68 -3.18 -2.48
CA VAL A 122 -13.42 -3.49 -3.18
C VAL A 122 -12.51 -4.26 -2.26
N GLN A 123 -11.80 -5.25 -2.81
CA GLN A 123 -10.85 -6.09 -2.10
C GLN A 123 -9.50 -6.12 -2.79
N ALA A 124 -8.44 -5.96 -1.99
CA ALA A 124 -7.08 -6.34 -2.32
C ALA A 124 -6.73 -7.60 -1.52
N GLN A 125 -6.29 -8.65 -2.19
CA GLN A 125 -5.98 -9.96 -1.59
C GLN A 125 -4.46 -10.19 -1.57
N CYS A 126 -4.03 -11.28 -0.92
CA CYS A 126 -2.62 -11.70 -0.87
C CYS A 126 -1.68 -10.72 -0.15
N LEU A 127 -2.19 -9.93 0.80
CA LEU A 127 -1.42 -8.91 1.52
C LEU A 127 -0.69 -9.52 2.73
N VAL A 128 0.50 -10.09 2.51
CA VAL A 128 1.29 -10.71 3.59
C VAL A 128 1.91 -9.67 4.52
N LEU A 129 2.54 -8.63 3.97
CA LEU A 129 3.26 -7.63 4.77
C LEU A 129 2.35 -6.82 5.69
N LEU A 130 1.09 -6.60 5.30
CA LEU A 130 0.09 -5.89 6.09
C LEU A 130 -0.21 -6.60 7.42
N SER A 131 -0.08 -7.92 7.46
CA SER A 131 -0.41 -8.74 8.63
C SER A 131 0.82 -9.44 9.21
N THR A 132 2.02 -8.88 8.99
CA THR A 132 3.23 -9.37 9.65
C THR A 132 3.49 -8.52 10.90
N SER A 133 3.60 -9.16 12.06
CA SER A 133 3.71 -8.51 13.39
C SER A 133 4.87 -7.53 13.55
N ILE A 134 5.94 -7.70 12.76
CA ILE A 134 7.14 -6.83 12.79
C ILE A 134 7.17 -5.76 11.69
N ASN A 135 6.16 -5.71 10.81
CA ASN A 135 6.12 -4.76 9.71
C ASN A 135 5.17 -3.60 10.00
N SER A 136 5.67 -2.37 9.80
CA SER A 136 4.83 -1.18 9.77
C SER A 136 4.11 -1.07 8.43
N TYR A 137 2.97 -0.40 8.40
CA TYR A 137 2.24 -0.12 7.18
C TYR A 137 1.53 1.23 7.25
N SER A 138 1.12 1.74 6.10
CA SER A 138 0.31 2.96 5.99
C SER A 138 -0.73 2.80 4.90
N LYS A 139 -1.96 3.18 5.21
CA LYS A 139 -3.07 3.20 4.26
C LYS A 139 -3.47 4.64 3.96
N VAL A 140 -3.53 4.98 2.68
CA VAL A 140 -3.98 6.28 2.18
C VAL A 140 -5.16 6.06 1.26
N ILE A 141 -6.17 6.92 1.37
CA ILE A 141 -7.35 6.88 0.51
C ILE A 141 -8.03 8.25 0.52
N TRP A 142 -8.62 8.63 -0.61
CA TRP A 142 -9.50 9.78 -0.72
C TRP A 142 -10.94 9.31 -0.60
N ILE A 143 -11.69 9.96 0.27
CA ILE A 143 -13.09 9.61 0.53
C ILE A 143 -13.95 10.86 0.49
N ASN A 144 -15.13 10.75 -0.11
CA ASN A 144 -16.17 11.77 -0.04
C ASN A 144 -17.50 11.09 0.33
N GLN A 145 -17.94 11.31 1.55
CA GLN A 145 -19.09 10.64 2.14
C GLN A 145 -20.41 11.32 1.74
N THR A 146 -21.43 10.52 1.43
CA THR A 146 -22.77 11.02 1.05
C THR A 146 -23.85 10.70 2.07
N ALA A 147 -23.62 9.79 3.02
CA ALA A 147 -24.55 9.50 4.11
C ALA A 147 -23.82 9.30 5.45
N THR A 148 -24.42 9.73 6.56
CA THR A 148 -23.82 9.75 7.90
C THR A 148 -24.05 8.46 8.72
N THR A 149 -24.47 7.37 8.07
CA THR A 149 -24.70 6.09 8.75
C THR A 149 -23.39 5.53 9.31
N ALA A 150 -23.39 5.10 10.57
CA ALA A 150 -22.23 4.45 11.18
C ALA A 150 -21.89 3.13 10.47
N GLY A 151 -20.60 2.77 10.46
CA GLY A 151 -20.15 1.56 9.78
C GLY A 151 -18.66 1.51 9.53
N THR A 152 -18.18 0.34 9.12
CA THR A 152 -16.77 0.13 8.79
C THR A 152 -16.49 0.52 7.34
N ILE A 153 -15.57 1.47 7.13
CA ILE A 153 -15.13 1.88 5.79
C ILE A 153 -14.08 0.91 5.28
N ILE A 154 -13.11 0.57 6.14
CA ILE A 154 -11.97 -0.28 5.79
C ILE A 154 -11.79 -1.32 6.89
N HIS A 155 -11.70 -2.58 6.50
CA HIS A 155 -11.29 -3.66 7.40
C HIS A 155 -10.31 -4.59 6.70
N VAL A 156 -9.56 -5.33 7.50
CA VAL A 156 -8.73 -6.44 7.06
C VAL A 156 -9.28 -7.74 7.62
N ALA A 157 -9.15 -8.83 6.88
CA ALA A 157 -9.56 -10.14 7.33
C ALA A 157 -8.66 -11.25 6.75
N SER A 158 -8.56 -12.38 7.43
CA SER A 158 -7.84 -13.56 6.92
C SER A 158 -8.56 -14.24 5.77
N THR A 159 -9.82 -13.90 5.50
CA THR A 159 -10.67 -14.47 4.44
C THR A 159 -11.39 -13.37 3.66
N THR A 160 -11.79 -13.66 2.42
CA THR A 160 -12.53 -12.73 1.55
C THR A 160 -13.97 -12.46 2.01
N ILE A 161 -14.51 -13.28 2.91
CA ILE A 161 -15.85 -13.12 3.47
C ILE A 161 -15.84 -12.50 4.88
N GLY A 162 -14.67 -12.15 5.42
CA GLY A 162 -14.56 -11.43 6.70
C GLY A 162 -14.66 -12.28 7.97
N VAL A 163 -14.47 -13.61 7.88
CA VAL A 163 -14.56 -14.54 9.02
C VAL A 163 -13.19 -14.95 9.58
N SER A 164 -13.20 -15.57 10.79
CA SER A 164 -12.06 -16.02 11.59
C SER A 164 -11.27 -14.90 12.27
N TRP A 165 -10.43 -14.19 11.53
CA TRP A 165 -9.71 -13.02 12.03
C TRP A 165 -10.10 -11.83 11.16
N SER A 166 -10.61 -10.77 11.78
CA SER A 166 -10.84 -9.52 11.08
C SER A 166 -10.78 -8.30 12.00
N ILE A 167 -10.23 -7.21 11.47
CA ILE A 167 -9.94 -6.00 12.22
C ILE A 167 -10.44 -4.78 11.43
N PRO A 168 -11.29 -3.92 12.02
CA PRO A 168 -11.62 -2.65 11.40
C PRO A 168 -10.43 -1.68 11.48
N MET A 169 -10.10 -1.03 10.37
CA MET A 169 -9.03 -0.03 10.30
C MET A 169 -9.57 1.40 10.37
N LEU A 170 -10.67 1.65 9.63
CA LEU A 170 -11.30 2.97 9.53
C LEU A 170 -12.82 2.80 9.62
N ASN A 171 -13.44 3.54 10.54
CA ASN A 171 -14.87 3.48 10.82
C ASN A 171 -15.52 4.87 10.81
N LEU A 172 -16.82 4.89 10.53
CA LEU A 172 -17.73 6.00 10.81
C LEU A 172 -18.39 5.78 12.16
N ILE A 173 -18.31 6.76 13.05
CA ILE A 173 -19.02 6.76 14.34
C ILE A 173 -20.39 7.43 14.20
N ASN A 174 -21.26 7.30 15.22
CA ASN A 174 -22.69 7.69 15.22
C ASN A 174 -23.00 9.18 14.96
N THR A 175 -21.99 10.01 14.67
CA THR A 175 -22.11 11.42 14.29
C THR A 175 -21.62 11.70 12.86
N GLY A 176 -21.33 10.67 12.05
CA GLY A 176 -20.71 10.82 10.73
C GLY A 176 -19.22 11.17 10.78
N ASN A 177 -18.63 11.25 11.98
CA ASN A 177 -17.20 11.50 12.13
C ASN A 177 -16.39 10.24 11.80
N LEU A 178 -15.15 10.44 11.35
CA LEU A 178 -14.19 9.36 11.12
C LEU A 178 -13.51 8.97 12.43
N GLY A 179 -13.25 7.68 12.61
CA GLY A 179 -12.50 7.15 13.74
C GLY A 179 -11.43 6.16 13.28
N ALA A 180 -10.24 6.27 13.85
CA ALA A 180 -9.20 5.25 13.74
C ALA A 180 -9.51 4.09 14.70
N SER A 181 -9.13 2.87 14.35
CA SER A 181 -9.21 1.72 15.27
C SER A 181 -7.93 0.89 15.20
N ASN A 182 -7.66 0.12 16.26
CA ASN A 182 -6.59 -0.88 16.31
C ASN A 182 -5.17 -0.35 16.02
N GLY A 183 -4.70 0.64 16.78
CA GLY A 183 -3.28 1.02 16.80
C GLY A 183 -2.91 2.04 15.74
N LEU A 184 -3.89 2.44 14.94
CA LEU A 184 -3.69 3.32 13.80
C LEU A 184 -3.68 4.79 14.22
N ARG A 185 -2.73 5.54 13.67
CA ARG A 185 -2.75 7.00 13.63
C ARG A 185 -3.56 7.41 12.40
N LEU A 186 -4.64 8.16 12.61
CA LEU A 186 -5.44 8.72 11.54
C LEU A 186 -5.03 10.17 11.31
N TRP A 187 -4.65 10.46 10.06
CA TRP A 187 -4.39 11.80 9.58
C TRP A 187 -5.49 12.18 8.57
N MET A 188 -6.03 13.38 8.69
CA MET A 188 -7.01 13.92 7.76
C MET A 188 -6.51 15.26 7.24
N ASN A 189 -6.46 15.43 5.92
CA ASN A 189 -5.98 16.64 5.27
C ASN A 189 -4.63 17.12 5.84
N GLY A 190 -3.71 16.18 6.11
CA GLY A 190 -2.36 16.47 6.61
C GLY A 190 -2.25 16.72 8.13
N THR A 191 -3.34 16.67 8.90
CA THR A 191 -3.33 16.89 10.36
C THR A 191 -3.76 15.62 11.12
N GLN A 192 -3.09 15.31 12.23
CA GLN A 192 -3.44 14.13 13.03
C GLN A 192 -4.80 14.34 13.69
N PHE A 193 -5.70 13.41 13.47
CA PHE A 193 -7.06 13.44 14.02
C PHE A 193 -7.21 12.53 15.24
N ALA A 194 -6.67 11.31 15.18
CA ALA A 194 -6.82 10.32 16.25
C ALA A 194 -5.67 9.31 16.29
N ALA A 195 -5.54 8.63 17.43
CA ALA A 195 -4.71 7.45 17.63
C ALA A 195 -5.46 6.44 18.52
N SER A 196 -5.25 5.15 18.34
CA SER A 196 -5.88 4.08 19.13
C SER A 196 -4.86 3.01 19.57
N CYS A 197 -5.29 1.98 20.32
CA CYS A 197 -4.42 0.93 20.89
C CYS A 197 -4.16 -0.24 19.92
N ASN A 198 -2.97 -0.86 20.03
CA ASN A 198 -2.32 -1.90 19.20
C ASN A 198 -3.13 -2.70 18.16
N TYR A 199 -2.63 -2.70 16.92
CA TYR A 199 -2.95 -3.67 15.87
C TYR A 199 -2.38 -5.05 16.24
N SER A 200 -3.20 -6.11 16.16
CA SER A 200 -2.74 -7.50 16.39
C SER A 200 -2.70 -8.27 15.08
N ALA A 201 -1.54 -8.30 14.44
CA ALA A 201 -1.28 -9.05 13.21
C ALA A 201 -1.63 -10.55 13.36
N THR A 202 -1.99 -11.22 12.25
CA THR A 202 -2.23 -12.68 12.23
C THR A 202 -1.08 -13.50 11.64
N ASP A 203 -0.03 -12.86 11.11
CA ASP A 203 1.14 -13.49 10.49
C ASP A 203 0.82 -14.43 9.32
N VAL A 204 -0.34 -14.21 8.69
CA VAL A 204 -0.77 -14.86 7.44
C VAL A 204 -1.24 -13.81 6.43
N SER A 205 -1.33 -14.21 5.16
CA SER A 205 -1.91 -13.36 4.12
C SER A 205 -3.33 -12.90 4.49
N VAL A 206 -3.60 -11.60 4.34
CA VAL A 206 -4.93 -11.01 4.59
C VAL A 206 -5.53 -10.37 3.34
N THR A 207 -6.83 -10.12 3.42
CA THR A 207 -7.62 -9.35 2.46
C THR A 207 -7.96 -8.00 3.08
N LEU A 208 -7.63 -6.91 2.39
CA LEU A 208 -8.08 -5.56 2.72
C LEU A 208 -9.38 -5.29 1.96
N THR A 209 -10.46 -5.02 2.69
CA THR A 209 -11.77 -4.69 2.13
C THR A 209 -12.11 -3.22 2.40
N MET A 210 -12.62 -2.54 1.37
CA MET A 210 -13.07 -1.15 1.43
C MET A 210 -14.53 -1.06 0.95
N GLY A 211 -15.35 -0.26 1.63
CA GLY A 211 -16.73 0.06 1.20
C GLY A 211 -17.84 -0.66 1.96
N ALA A 212 -17.62 -1.87 2.47
CA ALA A 212 -18.60 -2.58 3.29
C ALA A 212 -17.95 -3.47 4.36
N SER A 213 -18.71 -3.78 5.42
CA SER A 213 -18.39 -4.84 6.38
C SER A 213 -18.87 -6.20 5.85
N LEU A 214 -17.97 -7.14 5.53
CA LEU A 214 -18.36 -8.39 4.84
C LEU A 214 -18.75 -9.57 5.73
N SER A 215 -18.53 -9.52 7.04
CA SER A 215 -19.30 -10.21 8.10
C SER A 215 -18.55 -10.07 9.44
N ARG A 216 -19.20 -10.48 10.53
CA ARG A 216 -18.76 -10.34 11.92
C ARG A 216 -17.79 -11.47 12.28
N ALA A 217 -16.47 -11.26 12.17
CA ALA A 217 -15.57 -12.02 13.06
C ALA A 217 -15.67 -11.35 14.43
N ALA A 218 -16.21 -12.08 15.39
CA ALA A 218 -16.37 -11.64 16.76
C ALA A 218 -15.11 -11.98 17.56
N ASP A 219 -13.91 -11.59 17.11
CA ASP A 219 -12.69 -11.95 17.83
C ASP A 219 -11.69 -10.80 18.00
N SER A 220 -11.51 -10.49 19.29
CA SER A 220 -10.38 -9.89 20.01
C SER A 220 -9.73 -8.62 19.45
N CYS A 221 -10.45 -7.51 19.57
CA CYS A 221 -9.85 -6.36 20.23
C CYS A 221 -10.88 -5.73 21.17
N THR A 222 -10.49 -5.48 22.42
CA THR A 222 -11.31 -4.75 23.42
C THR A 222 -11.63 -3.31 22.99
N SER A 223 -11.10 -2.87 21.85
CA SER A 223 -11.31 -1.57 21.21
C SER A 223 -11.58 -1.70 19.69
N GLY A 224 -12.62 -2.44 19.30
CA GLY A 224 -13.22 -2.31 17.96
C GLY A 224 -13.78 -3.61 17.41
N ILE A 225 -15.11 -3.71 17.36
CA ILE A 225 -15.82 -4.71 16.57
C ILE A 225 -16.06 -4.09 15.19
N ILE A 226 -15.91 -4.86 14.10
CA ILE A 226 -16.42 -4.42 12.78
C ILE A 226 -17.88 -4.03 12.97
N THR A 227 -18.13 -2.72 12.94
CA THR A 227 -19.47 -2.21 13.12
C THR A 227 -20.22 -2.48 11.83
N THR A 228 -21.28 -3.26 11.93
CA THR A 228 -22.16 -3.57 10.81
C THR A 228 -22.70 -2.26 10.26
N GLY A 229 -22.45 -2.03 8.99
CA GLY A 229 -22.76 -0.77 8.34
C GLY A 229 -21.92 -0.61 7.11
N GLN A 230 -22.32 0.34 6.28
CA GLN A 230 -21.72 0.56 4.98
C GLN A 230 -21.26 2.00 4.86
N TYR A 231 -20.11 2.16 4.21
CA TYR A 231 -19.72 3.44 3.65
C TYR A 231 -20.54 3.76 2.39
N PHE A 232 -21.25 4.87 2.43
CA PHE A 232 -21.91 5.47 1.28
C PHE A 232 -21.13 6.70 0.85
N GLY A 233 -20.61 6.65 -0.37
CA GLY A 233 -19.84 7.75 -0.91
C GLY A 233 -18.93 7.34 -2.05
N PHE A 234 -17.93 8.18 -2.27
CA PHE A 234 -16.92 8.03 -3.29
C PHE A 234 -15.60 7.58 -2.66
N LEU A 235 -14.85 6.75 -3.37
CA LEU A 235 -13.46 6.42 -3.05
C LEU A 235 -12.59 6.84 -4.24
N ASP A 236 -11.43 7.41 -3.94
CA ASP A 236 -10.43 7.71 -4.94
C ASP A 236 -9.01 7.47 -4.39
N GLU A 237 -8.02 7.33 -5.27
CA GLU A 237 -6.58 7.34 -4.96
C GLU A 237 -6.19 6.54 -3.70
N SER A 238 -6.44 5.23 -3.74
CA SER A 238 -6.18 4.31 -2.63
C SER A 238 -4.79 3.70 -2.73
N GLN A 239 -3.95 3.90 -1.72
CA GLN A 239 -2.57 3.39 -1.67
C GLN A 239 -2.30 2.64 -0.36
N LEU A 240 -1.50 1.58 -0.42
CA LEU A 240 -1.04 0.81 0.73
C LEU A 240 0.49 0.70 0.69
N PHE A 241 1.15 1.14 1.76
CA PHE A 241 2.59 1.05 1.93
C PHE A 241 2.96 0.02 3.00
N SER A 242 4.04 -0.72 2.80
CA SER A 242 4.66 -1.63 3.77
C SER A 242 5.67 -0.91 4.68
N ARG A 243 5.35 0.32 5.06
CA ARG A 243 6.07 1.13 6.06
C ARG A 243 5.17 2.21 6.66
N GLU A 244 5.64 2.84 7.73
CA GLU A 244 5.05 4.10 8.20
C GLU A 244 5.46 5.26 7.27
N LEU A 245 4.48 6.10 6.88
CA LEU A 245 4.74 7.34 6.18
C LEU A 245 5.24 8.41 7.15
N SER A 246 6.24 9.19 6.73
CA SER A 246 6.68 10.37 7.47
C SER A 246 5.64 11.49 7.42
N LEU A 247 5.73 12.45 8.35
CA LEU A 247 4.84 13.62 8.37
C LEU A 247 4.89 14.42 7.07
N THR A 248 6.07 14.56 6.47
CA THR A 248 6.24 15.24 5.18
C THR A 248 5.48 14.52 4.08
N GLU A 249 5.55 13.18 4.03
CA GLU A 249 4.83 12.39 3.04
C GLU A 249 3.32 12.44 3.24
N VAL A 250 2.85 12.36 4.50
CA VAL A 250 1.43 12.55 4.83
C VAL A 250 0.94 13.92 4.35
N TRP A 251 1.73 14.98 4.59
CA TRP A 251 1.37 16.32 4.17
C TRP A 251 1.38 16.48 2.65
N SER A 252 2.39 15.96 1.95
CA SER A 252 2.46 15.97 0.49
C SER A 252 1.34 15.16 -0.17
N LEU A 253 0.97 14.02 0.39
CA LEU A 253 -0.14 13.21 -0.13
C LEU A 253 -1.50 13.88 0.10
N ALA A 254 -1.66 14.62 1.20
CA ALA A 254 -2.85 15.40 1.49
C ALA A 254 -2.95 16.70 0.65
N ASN A 255 -1.81 17.28 0.27
CA ASN A 255 -1.69 18.54 -0.46
C ASN A 255 -0.84 18.35 -1.74
N PRO A 256 -1.37 17.62 -2.74
CA PRO A 256 -0.67 17.30 -3.98
C PRO A 256 -0.44 18.51 -4.88
#